data_AF-A0A7K3EWN4-F1
#
_entry.id   AF-A0A7K3EWN4-F1
#
_cell.length_a   1.000
_cell.length_b   1.000
_cell.length_c   1.000
_cell.angle_alpha   90.00
_cell.angle_beta   90.00
_cell.angle_gamma   90.00
#
_symmetry.space_group_name_H-M   'P 1'
#
loop_
_entity.id
_entity.type
_entity.pdbx_description
1 polymer ?
#
loop_
_entity_poly.entity_id
_entity_poly.type
_entity_poly.pdbx_seq_one_letter_code
_entity_poly.pdbx_strand_id
1 'polypeptide(L)'
;VTASVAGADTGDHLSYEIRPGNVQIEPGRAAFVETTLKPRQVIWFGSKEERPYTLSVKRSGVDPTEVEGTYVQRGFLPRWLATFFGIFLALALAFVMIWIAYKPQVSSKATEQTEQAGAALAPSPSAAPETLPSTAPSAPAESPAAQPAAPEPKDDGAGGGGGGGGGEPKPPTKKPKPVVRTAATAVKELAARSDGRHICYRAYVADKGWQQPVCDGAEAGTVGKNLPIKVLNIAVSGTKGVSGNGAHVVEGWLTGDKWESEGDGVDMYLGSSKEAVSPLEGFTLKTTEGIVCPNTHVKDKGWQKQGCTEAGNWRYFGSPMDQRLQLEAVRITV
;
A
#
# COMPACT_ATOMS: atom_id res chain seq x y z
N VAL A 1 3.17 13.27 48.07
CA VAL A 1 2.32 14.37 47.55
C VAL A 1 1.25 13.76 46.67
N THR A 2 -0.02 14.11 46.84
CA THR A 2 -1.08 13.64 45.95
C THR A 2 -1.38 14.73 44.92
N ALA A 3 -1.39 14.36 43.64
CA ALA A 3 -1.76 15.23 42.54
C ALA A 3 -2.92 14.63 41.76
N SER A 4 -3.88 15.46 41.36
CA SER A 4 -5.01 15.07 40.50
C SER A 4 -4.92 15.83 39.19
N VAL A 5 -5.26 15.16 38.09
CA VAL A 5 -5.29 15.77 36.75
C VAL A 5 -6.75 15.83 36.29
N ALA A 6 -7.21 17.00 35.85
CA ALA A 6 -8.56 17.19 35.32
C ALA A 6 -8.52 18.07 34.06
N GLY A 7 -9.32 17.71 33.06
CA GLY A 7 -9.52 18.56 31.87
C GLY A 7 -10.41 19.75 32.22
N ALA A 8 -9.99 20.94 31.84
CA ALA A 8 -10.78 22.17 31.92
C ALA A 8 -11.00 22.65 30.49
N ASP A 9 -12.19 22.37 29.93
CA ASP A 9 -12.54 22.79 28.57
C ASP A 9 -13.53 23.96 28.62
N THR A 10 -13.29 24.97 27.78
CA THR A 10 -14.17 26.12 27.58
C THR A 10 -15.21 25.91 26.47
N GLY A 11 -15.10 24.83 25.68
CA GLY A 11 -16.11 24.47 24.68
C GLY A 11 -16.20 22.96 24.55
N ASP A 12 -17.40 22.40 24.65
CA ASP A 12 -17.73 20.96 24.82
C ASP A 12 -17.36 20.02 23.63
N HIS A 13 -16.21 20.26 22.98
CA HIS A 13 -15.79 19.68 21.71
C HIS A 13 -14.85 18.48 21.87
N LEU A 14 -14.12 18.39 22.99
CA LEU A 14 -13.19 17.31 23.29
C LEU A 14 -13.68 16.49 24.51
N SER A 15 -13.38 15.19 24.51
CA SER A 15 -13.62 14.29 25.64
C SER A 15 -12.28 13.81 26.20
N TYR A 16 -12.19 13.82 27.52
CA TYR A 16 -10.96 13.58 28.27
C TYR A 16 -11.06 12.24 28.98
N GLU A 17 -10.16 11.31 28.67
CA GLU A 17 -10.01 10.05 29.37
C GLU A 17 -8.64 10.02 30.07
N ILE A 18 -8.65 10.20 31.39
CA ILE A 18 -7.44 10.35 32.21
C ILE A 18 -7.29 9.10 33.07
N ARG A 19 -6.17 8.38 32.93
CA ARG A 19 -5.89 7.17 33.72
C ARG A 19 -4.43 7.14 34.22
N PRO A 20 -4.18 7.01 35.53
CA PRO A 20 -5.11 7.20 36.65
C PRO A 20 -5.39 8.70 36.92
N GLY A 21 -6.61 9.05 37.33
CA GLY A 21 -6.99 10.46 37.58
C GLY A 21 -6.32 11.11 38.79
N ASN A 22 -5.81 10.29 39.73
CA ASN A 22 -5.08 10.74 40.92
C ASN A 22 -3.80 9.92 41.07
N VAL A 23 -2.70 10.58 41.42
CA VAL A 23 -1.40 9.95 41.60
C VAL A 23 -0.75 10.43 42.89
N GLN A 24 -0.18 9.49 43.64
CA GLN A 24 0.65 9.76 44.80
C GLN A 24 2.12 9.68 44.40
N ILE A 25 2.84 10.78 44.57
CA ILE A 25 4.24 10.94 44.19
C ILE A 25 5.09 11.05 45.46
N GLU A 26 6.05 10.14 45.61
CA GLU A 26 7.07 10.20 46.68
C GLU A 26 8.16 11.24 46.34
N PRO A 27 8.80 11.86 47.35
CA PRO A 27 9.89 12.80 47.11
C PRO A 27 11.00 12.19 46.25
N GLY A 28 11.43 12.90 45.21
CA GLY A 28 12.49 12.45 44.29
C GLY A 28 12.04 11.47 43.19
N ARG A 29 10.74 11.12 43.10
CA ARG A 29 10.20 10.29 42.01
C ARG A 29 9.28 11.10 41.09
N ALA A 30 9.19 10.67 39.84
CA ALA A 30 8.22 11.16 38.85
C ALA A 30 7.17 10.08 38.58
N ALA A 31 5.96 10.50 38.24
CA ALA A 31 4.89 9.60 37.84
C ALA A 31 4.22 10.12 36.58
N PHE A 32 3.89 9.21 35.68
CA PHE A 32 3.32 9.51 34.37
C PHE A 32 1.82 9.20 34.38
N VAL A 33 1.02 10.12 33.85
CA VAL A 33 -0.43 9.95 33.70
C VAL A 33 -0.76 9.94 32.22
N GLU A 34 -1.38 8.87 31.75
CA GLU A 34 -1.82 8.78 30.38
C GLU A 34 -3.16 9.51 30.23
N THR A 35 -3.21 10.48 29.32
CA THR A 35 -4.41 11.28 29.02
C THR A 35 -4.74 11.14 27.55
N THR A 36 -5.89 10.56 27.25
CA THR A 36 -6.40 10.42 25.88
C THR A 36 -7.45 11.49 25.62
N LEU A 37 -7.23 12.32 24.60
CA LEU A 37 -8.22 13.28 24.09
C LEU A 37 -8.92 12.69 22.87
N LYS A 38 -10.27 12.67 22.88
CA LYS A 38 -11.10 12.22 21.75
C LYS A 38 -12.03 13.33 21.29
N PRO A 39 -12.09 13.66 19.98
CA PRO A 39 -13.04 14.64 19.48
C PRO A 39 -14.47 14.10 19.52
N ARG A 40 -15.45 14.91 19.95
CA ARG A 40 -16.86 14.49 20.03
C ARG A 40 -17.56 14.48 18.67
N GLN A 41 -17.10 15.30 17.72
CA GLN A 41 -17.64 15.37 16.37
C GLN A 41 -16.60 14.92 15.35
N VAL A 42 -17.00 14.06 14.42
CA VAL A 42 -16.12 13.57 13.34
C VAL A 42 -16.25 14.51 12.15
N ILE A 43 -15.15 15.14 11.76
CA ILE A 43 -15.05 15.92 10.52
C ILE A 43 -14.85 14.94 9.37
N TRP A 44 -15.87 14.75 8.54
CA TRP A 44 -15.80 13.84 7.38
C TRP A 44 -14.99 14.45 6.24
N PHE A 45 -15.21 15.71 5.92
CA PHE A 45 -14.52 16.43 4.85
C PHE A 45 -14.18 17.85 5.34
N GLY A 46 -12.94 18.30 5.22
CA GLY A 46 -12.57 19.62 5.76
C GLY A 46 -11.09 19.93 5.73
N SER A 47 -10.76 21.21 5.95
CA SER A 47 -9.41 21.64 6.32
C SER A 47 -9.11 21.25 7.77
N LYS A 48 -7.82 21.23 8.14
CA LYS A 48 -7.39 21.05 9.54
C LYS A 48 -8.13 22.05 10.45
N GLU A 49 -8.57 21.58 11.61
CA GLU A 49 -9.17 22.43 12.64
C GLU A 49 -8.36 22.31 13.93
N GLU A 50 -7.92 23.44 14.46
CA GLU A 50 -7.09 23.53 15.65
C GLU A 50 -7.99 23.84 16.85
N ARG A 51 -7.97 22.96 17.85
CA ARG A 51 -8.82 23.03 19.05
C ARG A 51 -7.93 23.22 20.27
N PRO A 52 -7.86 24.42 20.87
CA PRO A 52 -7.12 24.62 22.10
C PRO A 52 -7.79 23.84 23.25
N TYR A 53 -7.00 23.31 24.16
CA TYR A 53 -7.48 22.63 25.37
C TYR A 53 -6.60 22.96 26.57
N THR A 54 -7.18 22.93 27.77
CA THR A 54 -6.47 23.19 29.02
C THR A 54 -6.59 21.99 29.95
N LEU A 55 -5.44 21.52 30.48
CA LEU A 55 -5.39 20.50 31.51
C LEU A 55 -4.97 21.16 32.82
N SER A 56 -5.74 20.94 33.88
CA SER A 56 -5.42 21.41 35.23
C SER A 56 -4.74 20.30 36.03
N VAL A 57 -3.58 20.60 36.60
CA VAL A 57 -2.86 19.72 37.52
C VAL A 57 -2.96 20.32 38.91
N LYS A 58 -3.71 19.67 39.79
CA LYS A 58 -3.92 20.14 41.16
C LYS A 58 -3.13 19.28 42.13
N ARG A 59 -2.18 19.92 42.82
CA ARG A 59 -1.44 19.33 43.94
C ARG A 59 -2.22 19.56 45.24
N SER A 60 -2.26 18.56 46.11
CA SER A 60 -2.93 18.66 47.42
C SER A 60 -2.43 19.88 48.21
N GLY A 61 -3.33 20.83 48.50
CA GLY A 61 -3.03 22.04 49.30
C GLY A 61 -2.46 23.23 48.52
N VAL A 62 -2.43 23.18 47.19
CA VAL A 62 -1.95 24.27 46.31
C VAL A 62 -3.00 24.54 45.23
N ASP A 63 -3.03 25.77 44.71
CA ASP A 63 -3.88 26.14 43.59
C ASP A 63 -3.55 25.31 42.33
N PRO A 64 -4.56 24.99 41.49
CA PRO A 64 -4.35 24.24 40.25
C PRO A 64 -3.38 24.96 39.31
N THR A 65 -2.46 24.20 38.70
CA THR A 65 -1.60 24.69 37.62
C THR A 65 -2.21 24.31 36.28
N GLU A 66 -2.45 25.31 35.43
CA GLU A 66 -3.01 25.11 34.09
C GLU A 66 -1.91 24.82 33.07
N VAL A 67 -2.15 23.83 32.22
CA VAL A 67 -1.29 23.40 31.13
C VAL A 67 -2.08 23.51 29.83
N GLU A 68 -1.68 24.43 28.98
CA GLU A 68 -2.33 24.69 27.69
C GLU A 68 -1.76 23.78 26.59
N GLY A 69 -2.63 23.33 25.69
CA GLY A 69 -2.26 22.53 24.53
C GLY A 69 -3.18 22.80 23.34
N THR A 70 -2.81 22.28 22.17
CA THR A 70 -3.63 22.41 20.95
C THR A 70 -3.80 21.05 20.29
N TYR A 71 -5.06 20.62 20.12
CA TYR A 71 -5.43 19.40 19.43
C TYR A 71 -5.74 19.71 17.97
N VAL A 72 -5.03 19.07 17.04
CA VAL A 72 -5.23 19.27 15.59
C VAL A 72 -6.11 18.16 15.04
N GLN A 73 -7.36 18.47 14.75
CA GLN A 73 -8.29 17.54 14.13
C GLN A 73 -8.19 17.64 12.59
N ARG A 74 -7.97 16.51 11.92
CA ARG A 74 -7.96 16.42 10.45
C ARG A 74 -9.22 15.73 9.96
N GLY A 75 -9.69 16.12 8.76
CA GLY A 75 -10.81 15.46 8.11
C GLY A 75 -10.47 14.03 7.73
N PHE A 76 -11.40 13.09 7.92
CA PHE A 76 -11.17 11.66 7.67
C PHE A 76 -11.09 11.32 6.16
N LEU A 77 -11.77 12.07 5.29
CA LEU A 77 -11.78 11.81 3.85
C LEU A 77 -11.22 12.99 3.04
N PRO A 78 -10.41 12.71 2.00
CA PRO A 78 -9.91 13.72 1.07
C PRO A 78 -11.06 14.42 0.34
N ARG A 79 -10.97 15.75 0.18
CA ARG A 79 -11.99 16.55 -0.52
C ARG A 79 -12.21 16.13 -1.97
N TRP A 80 -11.20 15.55 -2.62
CA TRP A 80 -11.31 15.00 -3.98
C TRP A 80 -12.35 13.87 -4.05
N LEU A 81 -12.53 13.07 -3.00
CA LEU A 81 -13.46 11.95 -3.05
C LEU A 81 -14.91 12.41 -3.29
N ALA A 82 -15.32 13.54 -2.69
CA ALA A 82 -16.63 14.13 -2.95
C ALA A 82 -16.78 14.54 -4.42
N THR A 83 -15.73 15.11 -5.03
CA THR A 83 -15.76 15.46 -6.47
C THR A 83 -15.82 14.22 -7.37
N PHE A 84 -15.13 13.14 -6.99
CA PHE A 84 -15.17 11.88 -7.73
C PHE A 84 -16.57 11.25 -7.70
N PHE A 85 -17.23 11.20 -6.53
CA PHE A 85 -18.60 10.70 -6.42
C PHE A 85 -19.59 11.55 -7.22
N GLY A 86 -19.42 12.88 -7.22
CA GLY A 86 -20.24 13.78 -8.04
C GLY A 86 -20.11 13.51 -9.54
N ILE A 87 -18.88 13.36 -10.05
CA ILE A 87 -18.63 13.04 -11.46
C ILE A 87 -19.17 11.65 -11.81
N PHE A 88 -18.94 10.65 -10.95
CA PHE A 88 -19.43 9.29 -11.17
C PHE A 88 -20.96 9.24 -11.25
N LEU A 89 -21.66 9.96 -10.35
CA LEU A 89 -23.11 10.05 -10.39
C LEU A 89 -23.61 10.72 -11.67
N ALA A 90 -22.96 11.81 -12.11
CA ALA A 90 -23.29 12.49 -13.36
C ALA A 90 -23.08 11.56 -14.58
N LEU A 91 -21.99 10.80 -14.63
CA LEU A 91 -21.72 9.83 -15.70
C LEU A 91 -22.71 8.68 -15.69
N ALA A 92 -23.11 8.18 -14.51
CA ALA A 92 -24.13 7.14 -14.40
C ALA A 92 -25.48 7.63 -14.92
N LEU A 93 -25.89 8.84 -14.55
CA LEU A 93 -27.12 9.45 -15.07
C LEU A 93 -27.07 9.66 -16.59
N ALA A 94 -25.94 10.15 -17.11
CA ALA A 94 -25.75 10.30 -18.55
C ALA A 94 -25.79 8.95 -19.28
N PHE A 95 -25.16 7.92 -18.73
CA PHE A 95 -25.18 6.56 -19.29
C PHE A 95 -26.60 5.99 -19.33
N VAL A 96 -27.38 6.15 -18.26
CA VAL A 96 -28.79 5.72 -18.22
C VAL A 96 -29.62 6.46 -19.27
N MET A 97 -29.43 7.78 -19.41
CA MET A 97 -30.13 8.57 -20.43
C MET A 97 -29.78 8.12 -21.85
N ILE A 98 -28.50 7.83 -22.13
CA ILE A 98 -28.05 7.30 -23.43
C ILE A 98 -28.63 5.91 -23.69
N TRP A 99 -28.65 5.05 -22.67
CA TRP A 99 -29.18 3.68 -22.77
C TRP A 99 -30.68 3.65 -23.10
N ILE A 100 -31.46 4.58 -22.54
CA ILE A 100 -32.91 4.69 -22.84
C ILE A 100 -33.13 5.27 -24.24
N ALA A 101 -32.30 6.22 -24.68
CA ALA A 101 -32.45 6.88 -25.98
C ALA A 101 -32.00 6.01 -27.17
N TYR A 102 -30.98 5.17 -26.99
CA TYR A 102 -30.44 4.30 -28.03
C TYR A 102 -30.89 2.85 -27.82
N LYS A 103 -31.92 2.39 -28.55
CA LYS A 103 -32.34 0.97 -28.55
C LYS A 103 -31.22 0.09 -29.15
N PRO A 104 -30.52 -0.76 -28.37
CA PRO A 104 -29.46 -1.59 -28.91
C PRO A 104 -30.03 -2.73 -29.76
N GLN A 105 -29.68 -2.78 -31.05
CA GLN A 105 -29.99 -3.89 -31.94
C GLN A 105 -28.98 -5.03 -31.68
N VAL A 106 -29.30 -5.94 -30.77
CA VAL A 106 -28.50 -7.16 -30.54
C VAL A 106 -28.85 -8.19 -31.63
N SER A 107 -28.03 -8.26 -32.68
CA SER A 107 -28.08 -9.36 -33.66
C SER A 107 -27.17 -10.49 -33.22
N SER A 108 -27.72 -11.69 -32.98
CA SER A 108 -26.93 -12.90 -32.75
C SER A 108 -26.21 -13.30 -34.04
N LYS A 109 -24.88 -13.30 -34.03
CA LYS A 109 -24.06 -13.89 -35.09
C LYS A 109 -23.68 -15.33 -34.73
N ALA A 110 -24.68 -16.20 -34.58
CA ALA A 110 -24.45 -17.64 -34.53
C ALA A 110 -24.26 -18.14 -35.97
N THR A 111 -23.06 -18.64 -36.29
CA THR A 111 -22.79 -19.32 -37.57
C THR A 111 -22.61 -20.79 -37.24
N GLU A 112 -23.44 -21.67 -37.80
CA GLU A 112 -23.27 -23.12 -37.65
C GLU A 112 -21.99 -23.56 -38.37
N GLN A 113 -21.21 -24.39 -37.69
CA GLN A 113 -19.97 -24.98 -38.20
C GLN A 113 -20.34 -26.22 -39.01
N THR A 114 -20.46 -26.08 -40.33
CA THR A 114 -20.61 -27.23 -41.23
C THR A 114 -19.28 -27.99 -41.31
N GLU A 115 -19.27 -29.19 -40.74
CA GLU A 115 -18.16 -30.13 -40.79
C GLU A 115 -17.94 -30.61 -42.24
N GLN A 116 -16.68 -30.59 -42.64
CA GLN A 116 -16.20 -30.79 -44.00
C GLN A 116 -16.19 -32.28 -44.35
N ALA A 117 -17.32 -32.80 -44.83
CA ALA A 117 -17.45 -34.17 -45.30
C ALA A 117 -16.76 -34.34 -46.68
N GLY A 118 -15.57 -34.94 -46.66
CA GLY A 118 -15.16 -35.97 -47.62
C GLY A 118 -15.14 -35.60 -49.11
N ALA A 119 -14.24 -34.70 -49.52
CA ALA A 119 -13.79 -34.67 -50.91
C ALA A 119 -12.75 -35.76 -51.15
N ALA A 120 -13.19 -37.01 -51.26
CA ALA A 120 -12.43 -38.08 -51.91
C ALA A 120 -13.39 -39.14 -52.43
N LEU A 121 -13.16 -39.53 -53.69
CA LEU A 121 -13.76 -40.65 -54.44
C LEU A 121 -14.93 -40.29 -55.38
N ALA A 122 -14.62 -40.25 -56.67
CA ALA A 122 -15.51 -40.49 -57.80
C ALA A 122 -15.16 -41.87 -58.42
N PRO A 123 -15.90 -42.43 -59.41
CA PRO A 123 -17.33 -42.81 -59.41
C PRO A 123 -17.61 -44.27 -59.90
N SER A 124 -18.82 -44.81 -59.57
CA SER A 124 -19.66 -45.85 -60.25
C SER A 124 -19.15 -47.30 -60.50
N PRO A 125 -20.03 -48.29 -60.81
CA PRO A 125 -21.48 -48.48 -60.53
C PRO A 125 -21.84 -49.92 -60.02
N SER A 126 -23.10 -50.15 -59.60
CA SER A 126 -23.97 -51.28 -60.02
C SER A 126 -24.95 -51.80 -58.95
N ALA A 127 -26.16 -52.14 -59.43
CA ALA A 127 -27.28 -52.87 -58.83
C ALA A 127 -28.26 -52.13 -57.87
N ALA A 128 -29.46 -51.92 -58.41
CA ALA A 128 -30.71 -51.43 -57.80
C ALA A 128 -31.57 -52.61 -57.24
N PRO A 129 -32.88 -52.47 -56.92
CA PRO A 129 -33.73 -51.35 -56.45
C PRO A 129 -34.67 -51.75 -55.27
N GLU A 130 -35.65 -50.87 -54.96
CA GLU A 130 -36.94 -51.11 -54.26
C GLU A 130 -36.92 -51.00 -52.71
N THR A 131 -37.83 -50.32 -52.00
CA THR A 131 -39.20 -49.84 -52.24
C THR A 131 -39.57 -48.66 -51.31
N LEU A 132 -40.51 -47.83 -51.78
CA LEU A 132 -41.28 -46.72 -51.17
C LEU A 132 -42.19 -47.18 -49.97
N PRO A 133 -43.08 -46.34 -49.38
CA PRO A 133 -43.01 -44.95 -48.89
C PRO A 133 -43.73 -44.75 -47.50
N SER A 134 -43.93 -43.47 -47.11
CA SER A 134 -45.10 -42.97 -46.33
C SER A 134 -45.01 -43.14 -44.80
N THR A 135 -45.38 -42.21 -43.90
CA THR A 135 -46.12 -40.94 -43.92
C THR A 135 -45.92 -40.26 -42.56
N ALA A 136 -45.92 -38.93 -42.51
CA ALA A 136 -46.11 -38.13 -41.29
C ALA A 136 -47.59 -38.19 -40.82
N PRO A 137 -48.13 -37.35 -39.91
CA PRO A 137 -47.55 -36.46 -38.87
C PRO A 137 -48.32 -36.53 -37.51
N SER A 138 -47.82 -35.85 -36.46
CA SER A 138 -48.56 -34.88 -35.60
C SER A 138 -47.99 -34.79 -34.17
N ALA A 139 -47.74 -33.56 -33.75
CA ALA A 139 -47.38 -33.13 -32.39
C ALA A 139 -48.65 -32.83 -31.56
N PRO A 140 -48.62 -32.11 -30.42
CA PRO A 140 -47.67 -32.00 -29.30
C PRO A 140 -48.40 -32.14 -27.92
N ALA A 141 -47.66 -32.16 -26.79
CA ALA A 141 -47.96 -31.32 -25.59
C ALA A 141 -47.20 -31.77 -24.31
N GLU A 142 -46.56 -30.77 -23.70
CA GLU A 142 -46.43 -30.45 -22.26
C GLU A 142 -46.02 -31.49 -21.20
N SER A 143 -45.00 -31.08 -20.42
CA SER A 143 -44.69 -31.57 -19.07
C SER A 143 -45.13 -30.55 -18.01
N PRO A 144 -45.53 -31.01 -16.82
CA PRO A 144 -45.36 -30.25 -15.59
C PRO A 144 -44.47 -30.95 -14.55
N ALA A 145 -43.92 -30.12 -13.65
CA ALA A 145 -42.95 -30.39 -12.60
C ALA A 145 -43.47 -31.19 -11.38
N ALA A 146 -42.54 -31.80 -10.61
CA ALA A 146 -42.32 -31.58 -9.15
C ALA A 146 -41.55 -32.74 -8.46
N GLN A 147 -40.72 -32.36 -7.49
CA GLN A 147 -39.90 -33.09 -6.49
C GLN A 147 -40.69 -34.06 -5.56
N PRO A 148 -40.12 -34.64 -4.46
CA PRO A 148 -38.83 -35.34 -4.19
C PRO A 148 -39.02 -36.64 -3.34
N ALA A 149 -37.95 -37.40 -3.03
CA ALA A 149 -37.62 -38.00 -1.71
C ALA A 149 -36.76 -39.28 -1.80
N ALA A 150 -35.76 -39.38 -0.91
CA ALA A 150 -34.93 -40.56 -0.60
C ALA A 150 -35.71 -41.58 0.28
N PRO A 151 -35.25 -42.84 0.51
CA PRO A 151 -34.07 -43.12 1.37
C PRO A 151 -33.22 -44.37 0.99
N GLU A 152 -32.05 -44.50 1.64
CA GLU A 152 -31.15 -45.68 1.64
C GLU A 152 -31.73 -46.86 2.45
N PRO A 153 -31.15 -48.10 2.38
CA PRO A 153 -30.00 -48.45 3.25
C PRO A 153 -28.95 -49.44 2.68
N LYS A 154 -27.76 -49.41 3.32
CA LYS A 154 -26.75 -50.44 3.74
C LYS A 154 -27.02 -51.92 3.39
N ASP A 155 -26.10 -52.87 3.31
CA ASP A 155 -24.68 -53.14 3.62
C ASP A 155 -24.36 -54.41 2.76
N ASP A 156 -23.16 -54.73 2.27
CA ASP A 156 -22.20 -55.62 2.94
C ASP A 156 -21.09 -56.02 1.93
N GLY A 157 -19.85 -56.08 2.41
CA GLY A 157 -18.96 -57.24 2.21
C GLY A 157 -18.14 -57.44 0.92
N ALA A 158 -16.81 -57.49 1.12
CA ALA A 158 -15.75 -58.14 0.31
C ALA A 158 -15.35 -57.42 -1.01
N GLY A 159 -14.10 -57.03 -1.26
CA GLY A 159 -12.83 -57.66 -0.93
C GLY A 159 -12.20 -58.21 -2.21
N GLY A 160 -11.34 -57.44 -2.89
CA GLY A 160 -10.61 -57.92 -4.08
C GLY A 160 -9.99 -56.78 -4.88
N GLY A 161 -8.66 -56.67 -4.88
CA GLY A 161 -7.92 -55.49 -5.35
C GLY A 161 -7.84 -55.27 -6.85
N GLY A 162 -7.41 -54.06 -7.23
CA GLY A 162 -6.68 -53.82 -8.48
C GLY A 162 -6.94 -52.49 -9.20
N GLY A 163 -6.14 -51.47 -8.88
CA GLY A 163 -5.53 -50.56 -9.86
C GLY A 163 -6.36 -49.42 -10.48
N GLY A 164 -5.88 -48.18 -10.31
CA GLY A 164 -6.17 -47.05 -11.22
C GLY A 164 -6.65 -45.77 -10.55
N GLY A 165 -5.77 -45.07 -9.82
CA GLY A 165 -6.10 -43.79 -9.18
C GLY A 165 -6.25 -42.64 -10.19
N GLY A 166 -7.49 -42.18 -10.37
CA GLY A 166 -7.80 -40.89 -10.98
C GLY A 166 -7.64 -39.77 -9.96
N GLY A 167 -6.71 -38.85 -10.20
CA GLY A 167 -6.49 -37.68 -9.35
C GLY A 167 -7.50 -36.56 -9.63
N GLU A 168 -8.10 -36.06 -8.54
CA GLU A 168 -9.02 -34.93 -8.48
C GLU A 168 -8.54 -33.65 -9.20
N PRO A 169 -9.47 -32.79 -9.69
CA PRO A 169 -9.14 -31.50 -10.27
C PRO A 169 -8.52 -30.55 -9.23
N LYS A 170 -7.27 -30.16 -9.48
CA LYS A 170 -6.52 -29.18 -8.68
C LYS A 170 -7.23 -27.82 -8.68
N PRO A 171 -7.35 -27.12 -7.53
CA PRO A 171 -7.97 -25.79 -7.47
C PRO A 171 -7.19 -24.77 -8.32
N PRO A 172 -7.86 -23.74 -8.86
CA PRO A 172 -7.25 -22.81 -9.80
C PRO A 172 -6.07 -22.08 -9.16
N THR A 173 -4.93 -22.17 -9.84
CA THR A 173 -3.69 -21.51 -9.48
C THR A 173 -3.93 -20.00 -9.35
N LYS A 174 -3.67 -19.47 -8.15
CA LYS A 174 -3.61 -18.03 -7.90
C LYS A 174 -2.64 -17.41 -8.91
N LYS A 175 -3.11 -16.47 -9.72
CA LYS A 175 -2.27 -15.65 -10.61
C LYS A 175 -1.07 -15.11 -9.79
N PRO A 176 0.18 -15.23 -10.27
CA PRO A 176 1.34 -14.68 -9.58
C PRO A 176 1.10 -13.19 -9.31
N LYS A 177 1.28 -12.75 -8.06
CA LYS A 177 1.26 -11.31 -7.74
C LYS A 177 2.33 -10.62 -8.60
N PRO A 178 2.06 -9.43 -9.15
CA PRO A 178 3.09 -8.66 -9.87
C PRO A 178 4.33 -8.52 -8.98
N VAL A 179 5.48 -8.95 -9.47
CA VAL A 179 6.76 -8.79 -8.76
C VAL A 179 7.04 -7.30 -8.69
N VAL A 180 6.92 -6.71 -7.50
CA VAL A 180 7.22 -5.28 -7.29
C VAL A 180 8.73 -5.11 -7.47
N ARG A 181 9.14 -4.33 -8.48
CA ARG A 181 10.57 -4.06 -8.73
C ARG A 181 11.12 -3.13 -7.64
N THR A 182 11.94 -3.67 -6.74
CA THR A 182 12.55 -2.93 -5.62
C THR A 182 13.99 -2.51 -5.92
N ALA A 183 14.61 -1.78 -5.00
CA ALA A 183 16.03 -1.47 -5.08
C ALA A 183 16.89 -2.75 -5.11
N ALA A 184 16.56 -3.75 -4.27
CA ALA A 184 17.25 -5.03 -4.24
C ALA A 184 17.15 -5.80 -5.56
N THR A 185 15.98 -5.78 -6.21
CA THR A 185 15.85 -6.39 -7.54
C THR A 185 16.75 -5.68 -8.55
N ALA A 186 16.73 -4.35 -8.58
CA ALA A 186 17.52 -3.57 -9.53
C ALA A 186 19.03 -3.74 -9.33
N VAL A 187 19.52 -3.76 -8.07
CA VAL A 187 20.95 -3.91 -7.81
C VAL A 187 21.47 -5.30 -8.16
N LYS A 188 20.66 -6.35 -7.95
CA LYS A 188 21.01 -7.73 -8.36
C LYS A 188 21.09 -7.85 -9.88
N GLU A 189 20.13 -7.28 -10.60
CA GLU A 189 20.15 -7.26 -12.07
C GLU A 189 21.35 -6.48 -12.62
N LEU A 190 21.73 -5.38 -11.97
CA LEU A 190 22.90 -4.57 -12.35
C LEU A 190 24.22 -5.31 -12.05
N ALA A 191 24.37 -5.84 -10.85
CA ALA A 191 25.56 -6.60 -10.46
C ALA A 191 25.77 -7.89 -11.28
N ALA A 192 24.70 -8.45 -11.87
CA ALA A 192 24.82 -9.61 -12.77
C ALA A 192 25.38 -9.27 -14.15
N ARG A 193 25.41 -7.98 -14.54
CA ARG A 193 25.83 -7.53 -15.88
C ARG A 193 27.00 -6.56 -15.88
N SER A 194 27.40 -6.05 -14.72
CA SER A 194 28.54 -5.16 -14.55
C SER A 194 29.30 -5.47 -13.27
N ASP A 195 30.63 -5.40 -13.37
CA ASP A 195 31.52 -5.53 -12.23
C ASP A 195 31.59 -4.20 -11.45
N GLY A 196 31.96 -4.30 -10.18
CA GLY A 196 32.18 -3.16 -9.31
C GLY A 196 31.13 -3.03 -8.21
N ARG A 197 31.15 -1.87 -7.54
CA ARG A 197 30.17 -1.53 -6.49
C ARG A 197 29.00 -0.81 -7.12
N HIS A 198 27.80 -1.18 -6.69
CA HIS A 198 26.55 -0.58 -7.18
C HIS A 198 25.64 -0.23 -6.03
N ILE A 199 24.90 0.86 -6.20
CA ILE A 199 23.81 1.26 -5.32
C ILE A 199 22.57 1.54 -6.16
N CYS A 200 21.47 0.87 -5.83
CA CYS A 200 20.17 1.18 -6.39
C CYS A 200 19.23 1.65 -5.30
N TYR A 201 18.33 2.55 -5.66
CA TYR A 201 17.39 3.15 -4.74
C TYR A 201 16.12 3.62 -5.44
N ARG A 202 15.04 3.75 -4.67
CA ARG A 202 13.80 4.39 -5.09
C ARG A 202 13.21 5.21 -3.96
N ALA A 203 12.50 6.27 -4.32
CA ALA A 203 11.79 7.12 -3.39
C ALA A 203 10.30 6.76 -3.34
N TYR A 204 9.73 6.76 -2.15
CA TYR A 204 8.30 6.94 -1.94
C TYR A 204 8.03 8.45 -1.83
N VAL A 205 7.43 9.02 -2.85
CA VAL A 205 7.11 10.46 -2.91
C VAL A 205 5.69 10.67 -2.44
N ALA A 206 5.46 11.68 -1.59
CA ALA A 206 4.12 12.04 -1.15
C ALA A 206 3.17 12.23 -2.35
N ASP A 207 1.94 11.75 -2.20
CA ASP A 207 0.88 11.76 -3.22
C ASP A 207 1.16 10.98 -4.51
N LYS A 208 2.37 10.40 -4.68
CA LYS A 208 2.76 9.59 -5.85
C LYS A 208 3.05 8.13 -5.51
N GLY A 209 3.48 7.86 -4.29
CA GLY A 209 3.90 6.53 -3.86
C GLY A 209 5.29 6.14 -4.38
N TRP A 210 5.52 4.84 -4.52
CA TRP A 210 6.80 4.29 -4.96
C TRP A 210 7.09 4.58 -6.42
N GLN A 211 8.24 5.18 -6.69
CA GLN A 211 8.80 5.30 -8.03
C GLN A 211 9.56 4.03 -8.44
N GLN A 212 9.87 3.90 -9.73
CA GLN A 212 10.78 2.88 -10.23
C GLN A 212 12.19 3.05 -9.63
N PRO A 213 12.93 1.95 -9.38
CA PRO A 213 14.30 2.03 -8.91
C PRO A 213 15.23 2.61 -9.96
N VAL A 214 16.15 3.43 -9.50
CA VAL A 214 17.26 4.00 -10.24
C VAL A 214 18.56 3.58 -9.57
N CYS A 215 19.69 3.70 -10.25
CA CYS A 215 20.99 3.29 -9.71
C CYS A 215 22.07 4.33 -10.01
N ASP A 216 23.13 4.31 -9.22
CA ASP A 216 24.43 4.95 -9.48
C ASP A 216 24.31 6.40 -9.99
N GLY A 217 23.77 7.28 -9.15
CA GLY A 217 23.73 8.73 -9.38
C GLY A 217 22.51 9.23 -10.16
N ALA A 218 21.67 8.33 -10.68
CA ALA A 218 20.42 8.71 -11.31
C ALA A 218 19.40 9.30 -10.31
N GLU A 219 18.51 10.16 -10.78
CA GLU A 219 17.61 10.91 -9.90
C GLU A 219 16.42 10.08 -9.42
N ALA A 220 16.20 10.05 -8.10
CA ALA A 220 14.96 9.59 -7.48
C ALA A 220 14.28 10.75 -6.75
N GLY A 221 12.95 10.80 -6.78
CA GLY A 221 12.14 11.88 -6.21
C GLY A 221 11.54 12.81 -7.27
N THR A 222 11.28 14.06 -6.88
CA THR A 222 10.76 15.10 -7.77
C THR A 222 11.36 16.45 -7.44
N VAL A 223 12.09 17.05 -8.38
CA VAL A 223 12.64 18.40 -8.21
C VAL A 223 11.58 19.47 -8.46
N GLY A 224 11.44 20.43 -7.54
CA GLY A 224 10.64 21.65 -7.75
C GLY A 224 9.13 21.41 -7.86
N LYS A 225 8.63 20.27 -7.37
CA LYS A 225 7.20 19.93 -7.34
C LYS A 225 6.56 20.12 -5.96
N ASN A 226 7.33 20.52 -4.95
CA ASN A 226 6.88 20.60 -3.56
C ASN A 226 6.29 19.29 -3.04
N LEU A 227 6.77 18.15 -3.56
CA LEU A 227 6.37 16.82 -3.14
C LEU A 227 7.53 16.17 -2.39
N PRO A 228 7.41 15.95 -1.07
CA PRO A 228 8.49 15.39 -0.29
C PRO A 228 8.68 13.90 -0.51
N ILE A 229 9.91 13.45 -0.27
CA ILE A 229 10.24 12.04 -0.06
C ILE A 229 9.84 11.65 1.37
N LYS A 230 9.07 10.58 1.51
CA LYS A 230 8.70 10.00 2.82
C LYS A 230 9.52 8.76 3.19
N VAL A 231 9.94 8.00 2.18
CA VAL A 231 10.73 6.77 2.36
C VAL A 231 11.77 6.67 1.26
N LEU A 232 12.97 6.24 1.61
CA LEU A 232 13.96 5.73 0.67
C LEU A 232 14.07 4.23 0.82
N ASN A 233 13.99 3.49 -0.28
CA ASN A 233 14.35 2.08 -0.33
C ASN A 233 15.70 1.98 -1.05
N ILE A 234 16.69 1.40 -0.39
CA ILE A 234 18.09 1.38 -0.82
C ILE A 234 18.60 -0.06 -0.77
N ALA A 235 19.36 -0.46 -1.77
CA ALA A 235 20.10 -1.73 -1.78
C ALA A 235 21.45 -1.54 -2.47
N VAL A 236 22.44 -2.30 -2.02
CA VAL A 236 23.84 -2.19 -2.46
C VAL A 236 24.36 -3.53 -2.96
N SER A 237 25.45 -3.50 -3.73
CA SER A 237 26.23 -4.68 -4.13
C SER A 237 27.71 -4.33 -4.13
N GLY A 238 28.55 -5.26 -3.67
CA GLY A 238 30.00 -5.09 -3.61
C GLY A 238 30.49 -4.23 -2.44
N THR A 239 29.60 -3.87 -1.51
CA THR A 239 29.92 -3.03 -0.34
C THR A 239 29.81 -3.79 0.98
N LYS A 240 29.49 -5.10 0.98
CA LYS A 240 29.21 -5.92 2.17
C LYS A 240 28.07 -5.40 3.05
N GLY A 241 27.17 -4.63 2.48
CA GLY A 241 26.02 -4.05 3.17
C GLY A 241 26.04 -2.54 3.32
N VAL A 242 24.93 -2.05 3.83
CA VAL A 242 24.60 -0.63 4.02
C VAL A 242 23.88 -0.48 5.36
N SER A 243 24.15 0.63 6.05
CA SER A 243 23.39 1.02 7.23
C SER A 243 23.00 2.48 7.16
N GLY A 244 21.89 2.85 7.79
CA GLY A 244 21.43 4.22 7.83
C GLY A 244 20.25 4.45 8.77
N ASN A 245 19.85 5.71 8.89
CA ASN A 245 18.63 6.10 9.58
C ASN A 245 17.97 7.29 8.87
N GLY A 246 16.65 7.41 8.98
CA GLY A 246 15.89 8.55 8.45
C GLY A 246 15.73 9.65 9.51
N ALA A 247 15.95 10.90 9.10
CA ALA A 247 15.61 12.08 9.90
C ALA A 247 14.33 12.71 9.37
N HIS A 248 13.44 13.10 10.26
CA HIS A 248 12.11 13.61 9.93
C HIS A 248 11.96 15.08 10.34
N VAL A 249 11.25 15.84 9.52
CA VAL A 249 11.06 17.30 9.66
C VAL A 249 10.55 17.72 11.06
N VAL A 250 9.70 16.93 11.72
CA VAL A 250 9.16 17.27 13.04
C VAL A 250 9.76 16.40 14.14
N GLU A 251 9.81 15.10 13.90
CA GLU A 251 10.15 14.08 14.90
C GLU A 251 11.66 13.86 15.05
N GLY A 252 12.47 14.34 14.09
CA GLY A 252 13.90 14.03 14.02
C GLY A 252 14.12 12.53 13.80
N TRP A 253 14.88 11.90 14.69
CA TRP A 253 15.23 10.47 14.60
C TRP A 253 14.16 9.58 15.24
N LEU A 254 13.25 9.01 14.44
CA LEU A 254 12.18 8.15 14.96
C LEU A 254 12.68 6.94 15.76
N THR A 255 13.82 6.38 15.36
CA THR A 255 14.39 5.17 15.97
C THR A 255 15.56 5.49 16.91
N GLY A 256 15.87 6.77 17.15
CA GLY A 256 17.05 7.20 17.90
C GLY A 256 18.33 6.59 17.33
N ASP A 257 19.07 5.88 18.18
CA ASP A 257 20.34 5.23 17.83
C ASP A 257 20.17 3.83 17.21
N LYS A 258 18.95 3.42 16.86
CA LYS A 258 18.73 2.15 16.14
C LYS A 258 18.79 2.39 14.64
N TRP A 259 19.85 1.87 14.03
CA TRP A 259 20.13 1.97 12.61
C TRP A 259 19.52 0.78 11.88
N GLU A 260 18.93 1.05 10.73
CA GLU A 260 18.61 0.01 9.77
C GLU A 260 19.92 -0.45 9.13
N SER A 261 20.11 -1.75 8.99
CA SER A 261 21.33 -2.31 8.43
C SER A 261 21.04 -3.60 7.69
N GLU A 262 21.49 -3.67 6.45
CA GLU A 262 21.22 -4.79 5.57
C GLU A 262 22.45 -5.17 4.76
N GLY A 263 22.55 -6.45 4.39
CA GLY A 263 23.61 -6.98 3.53
C GLY A 263 23.43 -6.61 2.06
N ASP A 264 24.41 -7.01 1.24
CA ASP A 264 24.33 -6.83 -0.22
C ASP A 264 23.07 -7.51 -0.80
N GLY A 265 22.40 -6.81 -1.71
CA GLY A 265 21.21 -7.30 -2.40
C GLY A 265 19.96 -7.40 -1.52
N VAL A 266 19.92 -6.77 -0.35
CA VAL A 266 18.74 -6.71 0.53
C VAL A 266 18.19 -5.28 0.58
N ASP A 267 16.86 -5.17 0.65
CA ASP A 267 16.16 -3.89 0.68
C ASP A 267 16.20 -3.28 2.09
N MET A 268 16.94 -2.18 2.25
CA MET A 268 16.87 -1.32 3.43
C MET A 268 15.84 -0.21 3.19
N TYR A 269 15.09 0.18 4.23
CA TYR A 269 14.10 1.26 4.16
C TYR A 269 14.40 2.34 5.19
N LEU A 270 14.51 3.59 4.75
CA LEU A 270 14.70 4.75 5.62
C LEU A 270 13.45 5.63 5.57
N GLY A 271 12.85 5.90 6.73
CA GLY A 271 11.64 6.72 6.86
C GLY A 271 10.34 5.91 7.00
N SER A 272 9.20 6.56 6.76
CA SER A 272 7.88 5.92 6.90
C SER A 272 6.87 6.43 5.89
N SER A 273 6.14 5.51 5.26
CA SER A 273 5.04 5.85 4.34
C SER A 273 3.75 6.23 5.07
N LYS A 274 3.68 6.03 6.40
CA LYS A 274 2.50 6.36 7.21
C LYS A 274 2.19 7.85 7.12
N GLU A 275 0.91 8.19 6.93
CA GLU A 275 0.47 9.58 6.77
C GLU A 275 0.80 10.45 8.01
N ALA A 276 0.66 9.87 9.20
CA ALA A 276 0.93 10.55 10.46
C ALA A 276 2.42 10.86 10.72
N VAL A 277 3.33 10.30 9.92
CA VAL A 277 4.77 10.53 10.06
C VAL A 277 5.21 11.60 9.05
N SER A 278 5.93 12.60 9.55
CA SER A 278 6.45 13.70 8.71
C SER A 278 7.38 13.18 7.61
N PRO A 279 7.52 13.90 6.49
CA PRO A 279 8.48 13.53 5.46
C PRO A 279 9.93 13.57 5.97
N LEU A 280 10.82 12.95 5.20
CA LEU A 280 12.25 13.00 5.49
C LEU A 280 12.76 14.42 5.31
N GLU A 281 13.51 14.93 6.29
CA GLU A 281 14.37 16.10 6.12
C GLU A 281 15.74 15.70 5.56
N GLY A 282 16.15 14.47 5.85
CA GLY A 282 17.43 13.91 5.48
C GLY A 282 17.58 12.48 5.98
N PHE A 283 18.78 11.95 5.85
CA PHE A 283 19.13 10.60 6.29
C PHE A 283 20.62 10.47 6.58
N THR A 284 20.98 9.50 7.38
CA THR A 284 22.36 9.01 7.47
C THR A 284 22.54 7.79 6.59
N LEU A 285 23.75 7.64 6.08
CA LEU A 285 24.13 6.45 5.33
C LEU A 285 25.60 6.12 5.63
N LYS A 286 25.92 4.83 5.65
CA LYS A 286 27.27 4.27 5.55
C LYS A 286 27.22 2.94 4.81
N THR A 287 28.31 2.59 4.17
CA THR A 287 28.53 1.24 3.64
C THR A 287 29.54 0.50 4.53
N THR A 288 29.47 -0.83 4.55
CA THR A 288 30.45 -1.65 5.29
C THR A 288 31.83 -1.53 4.65
N GLU A 289 31.90 -1.58 3.32
CA GLU A 289 33.09 -1.34 2.51
C GLU A 289 32.83 -0.22 1.49
N GLY A 290 33.87 0.54 1.17
CA GLY A 290 33.79 1.67 0.24
C GLY A 290 33.30 2.96 0.88
N ILE A 291 32.88 3.90 0.03
CA ILE A 291 32.33 5.20 0.42
C ILE A 291 31.02 5.39 -0.33
N VAL A 292 30.08 6.12 0.25
CA VAL A 292 28.81 6.48 -0.40
C VAL A 292 28.70 7.98 -0.49
N CYS A 293 28.28 8.48 -1.65
CA CYS A 293 28.19 9.91 -1.94
C CYS A 293 26.77 10.35 -2.34
N PRO A 294 25.87 10.55 -1.37
CA PRO A 294 24.59 11.17 -1.62
C PRO A 294 24.71 12.65 -1.99
N ASN A 295 23.88 13.06 -2.95
CA ASN A 295 23.54 14.43 -3.27
C ASN A 295 22.02 14.58 -3.11
N THR A 296 21.59 15.51 -2.28
CA THR A 296 20.19 15.70 -1.88
C THR A 296 19.64 17.00 -2.46
N HIS A 297 18.40 16.98 -2.94
CA HIS A 297 17.64 18.18 -3.29
C HIS A 297 16.67 18.50 -2.15
N VAL A 298 16.85 19.65 -1.53
CA VAL A 298 16.07 20.10 -0.38
C VAL A 298 15.13 21.22 -0.83
N LYS A 299 13.89 21.20 -0.33
CA LYS A 299 12.88 22.22 -0.62
C LYS A 299 13.46 23.63 -0.37
N ASP A 300 13.22 24.53 -1.31
CA ASP A 300 13.67 25.94 -1.31
C ASP A 300 15.20 26.17 -1.28
N LYS A 301 16.01 25.11 -1.20
CA LYS A 301 17.49 25.18 -1.22
C LYS A 301 18.10 24.61 -2.49
N GLY A 302 17.36 23.76 -3.19
CA GLY A 302 17.85 23.09 -4.39
C GLY A 302 18.79 21.93 -4.07
N TRP A 303 19.60 21.56 -5.05
CA TRP A 303 20.67 20.57 -4.90
C TRP A 303 21.73 21.06 -3.92
N GLN A 304 21.98 20.26 -2.90
CA GLN A 304 23.04 20.50 -1.93
C GLN A 304 24.40 20.16 -2.53
N LYS A 305 25.48 20.61 -1.88
CA LYS A 305 26.82 20.16 -2.25
C LYS A 305 26.92 18.66 -2.01
N GLN A 306 27.31 17.89 -3.03
CA GLN A 306 27.54 16.45 -2.90
C GLN A 306 28.54 16.19 -1.78
N GLY A 307 28.15 15.34 -0.84
CA GLY A 307 28.98 14.91 0.27
C GLY A 307 29.22 13.41 0.17
N CYS A 308 30.42 12.96 0.52
CA CYS A 308 30.72 11.54 0.69
C CYS A 308 30.90 11.21 2.16
N THR A 309 30.65 9.94 2.50
CA THR A 309 31.12 9.35 3.75
C THR A 309 32.63 9.14 3.72
N GLU A 310 33.21 8.96 4.90
CA GLU A 310 34.51 8.32 5.04
C GLU A 310 34.29 6.80 5.14
N ALA A 311 35.32 6.00 4.84
CA ALA A 311 35.21 4.54 4.89
C ALA A 311 34.83 4.06 6.30
N GLY A 312 33.76 3.29 6.41
CA GLY A 312 33.24 2.76 7.69
C GLY A 312 32.51 3.78 8.56
N ASN A 313 32.57 5.07 8.24
CA ASN A 313 31.89 6.14 8.97
C ASN A 313 30.57 6.51 8.31
N TRP A 314 29.63 6.98 9.13
CA TRP A 314 28.38 7.53 8.64
C TRP A 314 28.45 9.04 8.51
N ARG A 315 27.59 9.58 7.65
CA ARG A 315 27.39 11.02 7.51
C ARG A 315 25.91 11.31 7.29
N TYR A 316 25.47 12.49 7.74
CA TYR A 316 24.13 13.01 7.49
C TYR A 316 24.05 13.75 6.14
N PHE A 317 22.95 13.53 5.42
CA PHE A 317 22.65 14.14 4.13
C PHE A 317 21.20 14.63 4.12
N GLY A 318 20.98 15.92 3.85
CA GLY A 318 19.63 16.50 3.84
C GLY A 318 19.63 17.97 4.19
N SER A 319 18.48 18.47 4.64
CA SER A 319 18.35 19.81 5.20
C SER A 319 19.22 19.96 6.44
N PRO A 320 19.87 21.12 6.67
CA PRO A 320 20.31 21.49 8.00
C PRO A 320 19.18 21.26 9.03
N MET A 321 19.49 20.59 10.14
CA MET A 321 18.53 20.12 11.14
C MET A 321 17.77 21.28 11.83
N ASP A 322 18.38 22.45 11.88
CA ASP A 322 17.78 23.70 12.38
C ASP A 322 16.70 24.25 11.44
N GLN A 323 16.79 23.94 10.14
CA GLN A 323 15.89 24.46 9.12
C GLN A 323 14.70 23.54 8.84
N ARG A 324 14.83 22.24 9.13
CA ARG A 324 13.73 21.25 9.05
C ARG A 324 13.00 21.27 7.71
N LEU A 325 13.74 21.37 6.62
CA LEU A 325 13.17 21.39 5.27
C LEU A 325 13.09 19.97 4.72
N GLN A 326 12.01 19.69 4.00
CA GLN A 326 11.78 18.37 3.42
C GLN A 326 12.74 18.07 2.26
N LEU A 327 13.12 16.81 2.15
CA LEU A 327 13.84 16.23 1.02
C LEU A 327 12.88 16.03 -0.15
N GLU A 328 13.27 16.43 -1.36
CA GLU A 328 12.44 16.31 -2.56
C GLU A 328 13.01 15.33 -3.60
N ALA A 329 14.34 15.26 -3.72
CA ALA A 329 15.03 14.34 -4.62
C ALA A 329 16.41 13.93 -4.08
N VAL A 330 16.94 12.82 -4.60
CA VAL A 330 18.28 12.30 -4.26
C VAL A 330 18.98 11.70 -5.47
N ARG A 331 20.32 11.76 -5.43
CA ARG A 331 21.25 11.03 -6.29
C ARG A 331 22.30 10.40 -5.40
N ILE A 332 22.61 9.12 -5.58
CA ILE A 332 23.52 8.38 -4.68
C ILE A 332 24.46 7.52 -5.51
N THR A 333 25.76 7.56 -5.21
CA THR A 333 26.81 6.73 -5.82
C THR A 333 27.63 6.02 -4.74
N VAL A 334 28.28 4.89 -5.07
CA VAL A 334 29.18 4.10 -4.20
C VAL A 334 30.50 3.73 -4.87
#